data_AF-A0A1D6MW35-F1
#
_entry.id   AF-A0A1D6MW35-F1
#
_cell.length_a   1.000
_cell.length_b   1.000
_cell.length_c   1.000
_cell.angle_alpha   90.00
_cell.angle_beta   90.00
_cell.angle_gamma   90.00
#
_symmetry.space_group_name_H-M   'P 1'
#
loop_
_entity.id
_entity.type
_entity.pdbx_description
1 polymer ?
#
loop_
_entity_poly.entity_id
_entity_poly.type
_entity_poly.pdbx_seq_one_letter_code
_entity_poly.pdbx_strand_id
1 'polypeptide(L)'
;MLTHLRMKALEKFKAGLNSSLESGKEFAISARDNTECSLKDFEQGCADAIIKQANWDCSKILEKVRRDIEDHALSIRERKLSELTTHAKEKLRKALAEPVESLFDAADQTTWTSIRNIYKRETEAILPEFLKTICGFEMEYAQAEEMVSKLRDYARSVVQSKAKEESSKVLIHMKERFTTVFSHDKDSIPRVWTGKEDVHAIAKEARAAALKLLSVMAAIRWDDEPDRIESIITSTLLEGSVVSKIASAASADPLASTTWEQIPPEHTMITPSQCKLLWKQFKSETEFTITQAVSTQQAHRRGNSKLPPPWAIVAIAILGFNEIMTLLRNPIYVFLLFVGYLMVKALAVQLDVSREFQNGVVPGIISVSAKLLPTIQNLVNKVAAEQQDEHRHPHQQHPQVAEPLQPQMQPPPLLLSPRSPMSELRRLHMPSSPRKVASSSSSPSSSSSSAVSSPRHVGEDQKPRPGAAAPENQSTIADSIV
;
A
#
# COMPACT_ATOMS: atom_id res chain seq x y z
N MET A 1 44.53 47.94 -30.17
CA MET A 1 45.56 46.94 -29.88
C MET A 1 45.40 46.33 -28.48
N LEU A 2 45.63 47.07 -27.39
CA LEU A 2 45.59 46.53 -26.01
C LEU A 2 44.27 45.82 -25.63
N THR A 3 43.11 46.30 -26.08
CA THR A 3 41.81 45.61 -25.86
C THR A 3 41.77 44.23 -26.53
N HIS A 4 42.40 44.06 -27.69
CA HIS A 4 42.49 42.77 -28.38
C HIS A 4 43.44 41.82 -27.65
N LEU A 5 44.56 42.33 -27.11
CA LEU A 5 45.44 41.54 -26.23
C LEU A 5 44.70 41.06 -24.98
N ARG A 6 43.89 41.93 -24.35
CA ARG A 6 43.02 41.56 -23.21
C ARG A 6 42.04 40.44 -23.56
N MET A 7 41.31 40.56 -24.67
CA MET A 7 40.40 39.47 -25.09
C MET A 7 41.16 38.19 -25.44
N LYS A 8 42.30 38.27 -26.14
CA LYS A 8 43.13 37.10 -26.47
C LYS A 8 43.61 36.37 -25.21
N ALA A 9 44.07 37.10 -24.19
CA ALA A 9 44.50 36.53 -22.91
C ALA A 9 43.34 35.86 -22.17
N LEU A 10 42.17 36.50 -22.12
CA LEU A 10 40.97 35.94 -21.48
C LEU A 10 40.46 34.69 -22.20
N GLU A 11 40.41 34.68 -23.54
CA GLU A 11 40.01 33.49 -24.30
C GLU A 11 41.04 32.35 -24.20
N LYS A 12 42.35 32.67 -24.14
CA LYS A 12 43.40 31.68 -23.83
C LYS A 12 43.17 31.05 -22.46
N PHE A 13 42.89 31.85 -21.44
CA PHE A 13 42.58 31.36 -20.09
C PHE A 13 41.36 30.41 -20.10
N LYS A 14 40.26 30.81 -20.75
CA LYS A 14 39.04 30.00 -20.87
C LYS A 14 39.31 28.64 -21.53
N ALA A 15 39.98 28.65 -22.69
CA ALA A 15 40.27 27.43 -23.45
C ALA A 15 41.24 26.51 -22.68
N GLY A 16 42.29 27.08 -22.08
CA GLY A 16 43.28 26.35 -21.29
C GLY A 16 42.69 25.74 -20.02
N LEU A 17 41.83 26.48 -19.31
CA LEU A 17 41.16 25.98 -18.11
C LEU A 17 40.15 24.86 -18.45
N ASN A 18 39.30 25.04 -19.47
CA ASN A 18 38.33 24.01 -19.86
C ASN A 18 39.03 22.71 -20.29
N SER A 19 40.05 22.79 -21.16
CA SER A 19 40.81 21.61 -21.59
C SER A 19 41.59 20.94 -20.43
N SER A 20 42.09 21.72 -19.46
CA SER A 20 42.72 21.17 -18.26
C SER A 20 41.72 20.40 -17.38
N LEU A 21 40.50 20.91 -17.24
CA LEU A 21 39.41 20.24 -16.49
C LEU A 21 38.89 18.99 -17.21
N GLU A 22 38.81 19.00 -18.54
CA GLU A 22 38.49 17.81 -19.34
C GLU A 22 39.59 16.73 -19.21
N SER A 23 40.85 17.12 -19.06
CA SER A 23 41.97 16.20 -18.81
C SER A 23 42.03 15.64 -17.38
N GLY A 24 41.08 15.99 -16.51
CA GLY A 24 40.98 15.47 -15.14
C GLY A 24 41.99 16.06 -14.15
N LYS A 25 42.66 17.17 -14.49
CA LYS A 25 43.56 17.88 -13.56
C LYS A 25 42.78 18.57 -12.44
N GLU A 26 43.42 18.73 -11.28
CA GLU A 26 42.87 19.49 -10.16
C GLU A 26 42.56 20.93 -10.56
N PHE A 27 41.41 21.45 -10.13
CA PHE A 27 40.94 22.78 -10.49
C PHE A 27 41.91 23.87 -10.03
N ALA A 28 42.42 23.76 -8.80
CA ALA A 28 43.38 24.68 -8.19
C ALA A 28 44.64 24.89 -9.05
N ILE A 29 45.31 23.80 -9.39
CA ILE A 29 46.53 23.80 -10.23
C ILE A 29 46.19 24.33 -11.62
N SER A 30 45.11 23.83 -12.22
CA SER A 30 44.67 24.25 -13.56
C SER A 30 44.36 25.75 -13.63
N ALA A 31 43.70 26.32 -12.62
CA ALA A 31 43.38 27.73 -12.57
C ALA A 31 44.65 28.59 -12.44
N ARG A 32 45.59 28.20 -11.57
CA ARG A 32 46.88 28.89 -11.39
C ARG A 32 47.74 28.85 -12.65
N ASP A 33 47.99 27.67 -13.21
CA ASP A 33 48.81 27.47 -14.41
C ASP A 33 48.28 28.27 -15.60
N ASN A 34 46.96 28.21 -15.85
CA ASN A 34 46.33 28.92 -16.96
C ASN A 34 46.27 30.43 -16.73
N THR A 35 46.15 30.89 -15.49
CA THR A 35 46.24 32.32 -15.14
C THR A 35 47.63 32.85 -15.43
N GLU A 36 48.68 32.20 -14.92
CA GLU A 36 50.08 32.60 -15.14
C GLU A 36 50.45 32.58 -16.62
N CYS A 37 50.06 31.53 -17.35
CA CYS A 37 50.30 31.39 -18.79
C CYS A 37 49.55 32.44 -19.64
N SER A 38 48.39 32.92 -19.19
CA SER A 38 47.60 33.93 -19.91
C SER A 38 48.07 35.35 -19.60
N LEU A 39 48.53 35.61 -18.37
CA LEU A 39 49.15 36.88 -17.98
C LEU A 39 50.52 37.06 -18.64
N LYS A 40 51.38 36.03 -18.68
CA LYS A 40 52.67 36.07 -19.40
C LYS A 40 52.51 36.38 -20.90
N ASP A 41 51.53 35.75 -21.56
CA ASP A 41 51.20 36.06 -22.96
C ASP A 41 50.74 37.51 -23.17
N PHE A 42 49.99 38.06 -22.20
CA PHE A 42 49.55 39.46 -22.24
C PHE A 42 50.72 40.41 -22.04
N GLU A 43 51.58 40.16 -21.04
CA GLU A 43 52.77 40.97 -20.74
C GLU A 43 53.75 40.96 -21.91
N GLN A 44 54.03 39.80 -22.52
CA GLN A 44 54.84 39.69 -23.74
C GLN A 44 54.20 40.46 -24.91
N GLY A 45 52.91 40.25 -25.16
CA GLY A 45 52.18 40.97 -26.22
C GLY A 45 52.11 42.48 -25.99
N CYS A 46 52.20 42.94 -24.74
CA CYS A 46 52.37 44.35 -24.39
C CYS A 46 53.81 44.81 -24.66
N ALA A 47 54.83 44.05 -24.25
CA ALA A 47 56.23 44.37 -24.50
C ALA A 47 56.54 44.52 -26.01
N ASP A 48 56.03 43.59 -26.82
CA ASP A 48 56.13 43.60 -28.29
C ASP A 48 55.44 44.82 -28.95
N ALA A 49 54.51 45.46 -28.24
CA ALA A 49 53.70 46.59 -28.71
C ALA A 49 54.18 47.97 -28.24
N ILE A 50 55.17 48.06 -27.35
CA ILE A 50 55.64 49.33 -26.78
C ILE A 50 56.47 50.12 -27.82
N ILE A 51 55.94 51.28 -28.22
CA ILE A 51 56.64 52.25 -29.06
C ILE A 51 57.39 53.23 -28.14
N LYS A 52 58.74 53.22 -28.20
CA LYS A 52 59.63 54.01 -27.30
C LYS A 52 59.36 55.52 -27.24
N GLN A 53 58.62 56.08 -28.19
CA GLN A 53 58.30 57.51 -28.29
C GLN A 53 56.98 57.88 -27.58
N ALA A 54 56.22 56.91 -27.08
CA ALA A 54 54.92 57.14 -26.47
C ALA A 54 54.82 56.45 -25.11
N ASN A 55 54.27 57.16 -24.11
CA ASN A 55 54.18 56.69 -22.72
C ASN A 55 53.00 55.70 -22.51
N TRP A 56 53.12 54.50 -23.07
CA TRP A 56 52.05 53.47 -23.03
C TRP A 56 52.05 52.70 -21.70
N ASP A 57 51.13 53.06 -20.81
CA ASP A 57 50.88 52.32 -19.57
C ASP A 57 49.95 51.11 -19.81
N CYS A 58 50.49 49.90 -19.68
CA CYS A 58 49.73 48.66 -19.77
C CYS A 58 49.16 48.18 -18.41
N SER A 59 49.59 48.75 -17.28
CA SER A 59 49.19 48.33 -15.92
C SER A 59 47.67 48.33 -15.74
N LYS A 60 47.01 49.42 -16.13
CA LYS A 60 45.54 49.56 -16.03
C LYS A 60 44.74 48.56 -16.86
N ILE A 61 45.38 47.86 -17.81
CA ILE A 61 44.75 46.84 -18.64
C ILE A 61 45.16 45.44 -18.16
N LEU A 62 46.40 45.25 -17.70
CA LEU A 62 46.82 44.04 -16.96
C LEU A 62 45.89 43.81 -15.76
N GLU A 63 45.64 44.84 -14.95
CA GLU A 63 44.72 44.79 -13.81
C GLU A 63 43.24 44.57 -14.21
N LYS A 64 42.87 44.80 -15.48
CA LYS A 64 41.55 44.42 -16.00
C LYS A 64 41.52 42.98 -16.50
N VAL A 65 42.58 42.52 -17.16
CA VAL A 65 42.75 41.11 -17.57
C VAL A 65 42.73 40.20 -16.34
N ARG A 66 43.48 40.59 -15.30
CA ARG A 66 43.55 39.89 -14.02
C ARG A 66 42.17 39.70 -13.40
N ARG A 67 41.41 40.79 -13.24
CA ARG A 67 40.04 40.72 -12.71
C ARG A 67 39.10 39.92 -13.60
N ASP A 68 39.14 40.08 -14.93
CA ASP A 68 38.31 39.25 -15.83
C ASP A 68 38.61 37.73 -15.68
N ILE A 69 39.88 37.38 -15.47
CA ILE A 69 40.33 36.00 -15.25
C ILE A 69 39.88 35.50 -13.88
N GLU A 70 40.08 36.29 -12.82
CA GLU A 70 39.67 35.98 -11.44
C GLU A 70 38.14 35.82 -11.35
N ASP A 71 37.36 36.74 -11.90
CA ASP A 71 35.89 36.69 -11.99
C ASP A 71 35.42 35.42 -12.74
N HIS A 72 36.09 35.05 -13.85
CA HIS A 72 35.74 33.86 -14.61
C HIS A 72 36.14 32.56 -13.90
N ALA A 73 37.29 32.55 -13.21
CA ALA A 73 37.73 31.43 -12.39
C ALA A 73 36.75 31.17 -11.23
N LEU A 74 36.31 32.23 -10.54
CA LEU A 74 35.29 32.16 -9.51
C LEU A 74 33.97 31.61 -10.06
N SER A 75 33.49 32.11 -11.20
CA SER A 75 32.27 31.63 -11.84
C SER A 75 32.33 30.13 -12.21
N ILE A 76 33.46 29.64 -12.74
CA ILE A 76 33.65 28.21 -13.02
C ILE A 76 33.70 27.40 -11.71
N ARG A 77 34.39 27.90 -10.69
CA ARG A 77 34.51 27.27 -9.37
C ARG A 77 33.14 27.10 -8.70
N GLU A 78 32.35 28.16 -8.62
CA GLU A 78 30.98 28.13 -8.07
C GLU A 78 30.12 27.11 -8.81
N ARG A 79 30.14 27.14 -10.15
CA ARG A 79 29.43 26.16 -10.98
C ARG A 79 29.87 24.73 -10.66
N LYS A 80 31.18 24.46 -10.58
CA LYS A 80 31.70 23.11 -10.27
C LYS A 80 31.37 22.65 -8.86
N LEU A 81 31.41 23.53 -7.87
CA LEU A 81 30.96 23.22 -6.50
C LEU A 81 29.45 22.93 -6.47
N SER A 82 28.65 23.61 -7.30
CA SER A 82 27.21 23.32 -7.44
C SER A 82 26.94 21.96 -8.10
N GLU A 83 27.69 21.60 -9.15
CA GLU A 83 27.63 20.29 -9.82
C GLU A 83 28.01 19.15 -8.84
N LEU A 84 29.10 19.33 -8.07
CA LEU A 84 29.50 18.36 -7.04
C LEU A 84 28.46 18.24 -5.92
N THR A 85 27.88 19.36 -5.46
CA THR A 85 26.86 19.36 -4.40
C THR A 85 25.58 18.66 -4.86
N THR A 86 25.14 18.89 -6.09
CA THR A 86 23.96 18.21 -6.66
C THR A 86 24.21 16.72 -6.86
N HIS A 87 25.40 16.33 -7.34
CA HIS A 87 25.79 14.93 -7.45
C HIS A 87 25.83 14.23 -6.08
N ALA A 88 26.40 14.86 -5.04
CA ALA A 88 26.43 14.33 -3.69
C ALA A 88 25.02 14.16 -3.09
N LYS A 89 24.12 15.13 -3.30
CA LYS A 89 22.70 15.01 -2.93
C LYS A 89 22.03 13.83 -3.59
N GLU A 90 22.22 13.63 -4.89
CA GLU A 90 21.61 12.52 -5.62
C GLU A 90 22.18 11.15 -5.21
N LYS A 91 23.49 11.06 -4.94
CA LYS A 91 24.14 9.87 -4.38
C LYS A 91 23.55 9.51 -3.01
N LEU A 92 23.44 10.48 -2.10
CA LEU A 92 22.80 10.31 -0.79
C LEU A 92 21.32 9.94 -0.90
N ARG A 93 20.57 10.60 -1.80
CA ARG A 93 19.14 10.33 -2.02
C ARG A 93 18.92 8.87 -2.43
N LYS A 94 19.68 8.36 -3.40
CA LYS A 94 19.59 6.96 -3.84
C LYS A 94 19.98 5.97 -2.74
N ALA A 95 21.12 6.21 -2.10
CA ALA A 95 21.65 5.32 -1.07
C ALA A 95 20.76 5.23 0.19
N LEU A 96 19.97 6.27 0.48
CA LEU A 96 19.09 6.30 1.66
C LEU A 96 17.63 5.97 1.36
N ALA A 97 17.07 6.41 0.22
CA ALA A 97 15.63 6.32 -0.01
C ALA A 97 15.11 4.88 -0.16
N GLU A 98 15.76 4.09 -1.02
CA GLU A 98 15.34 2.71 -1.32
C GLU A 98 15.52 1.75 -0.11
N PRO A 99 16.65 1.79 0.63
CA PRO A 99 16.77 0.98 1.84
C PRO A 99 15.81 1.39 2.96
N VAL A 100 15.53 2.70 3.15
CA VAL A 100 14.55 3.16 4.14
C VAL A 100 13.14 2.66 3.80
N GLU A 101 12.74 2.70 2.52
CA GLU A 101 11.45 2.18 2.05
C GLU A 101 11.33 0.67 2.34
N SER A 102 12.31 -0.13 1.92
CA SER A 102 12.30 -1.59 2.16
C SER A 102 12.33 -2.01 3.64
N LEU A 103 12.87 -1.19 4.54
CA LEU A 103 12.83 -1.47 5.98
C LEU A 103 11.43 -1.24 6.57
N PHE A 104 10.64 -0.33 6.01
CA PHE A 104 9.26 -0.08 6.46
C PHE A 104 8.25 -1.13 5.96
N ASP A 105 8.54 -1.89 4.90
CA ASP A 105 7.68 -3.01 4.46
C ASP A 105 7.52 -4.09 5.55
N ALA A 106 8.59 -4.39 6.29
CA ALA A 106 8.58 -5.37 7.37
C ALA A 106 8.26 -4.75 8.74
N ALA A 107 8.66 -3.49 8.95
CA ALA A 107 8.47 -2.63 10.11
C ALA A 107 8.44 -3.37 11.47
N ASP A 108 9.63 -3.81 11.90
CA ASP A 108 9.88 -4.41 13.20
C ASP A 108 10.47 -3.40 14.21
N GLN A 109 10.73 -3.83 15.44
CA GLN A 109 11.35 -2.97 16.46
C GLN A 109 12.76 -2.51 16.10
N THR A 110 13.50 -3.26 15.26
CA THR A 110 14.87 -2.92 14.86
C THR A 110 14.95 -1.96 13.67
N THR A 111 13.85 -1.70 12.96
CA THR A 111 13.71 -0.77 11.82
C THR A 111 14.51 0.52 12.02
N TRP A 112 14.29 1.24 13.14
CA TRP A 112 14.98 2.50 13.40
C TRP A 112 16.48 2.34 13.66
N THR A 113 16.90 1.26 14.32
CA THR A 113 18.32 0.90 14.48
C THR A 113 18.97 0.62 13.13
N SER A 114 18.30 -0.12 12.25
CA SER A 114 18.75 -0.41 10.89
C SER A 114 18.84 0.86 10.04
N ILE A 115 17.85 1.76 10.10
CA ILE A 115 17.87 3.08 9.44
C ILE A 115 19.06 3.91 9.93
N ARG A 116 19.32 3.97 11.24
CA ARG A 116 20.48 4.71 11.80
C ARG A 116 21.81 4.13 11.32
N ASN A 117 21.93 2.81 11.27
CA ASN A 117 23.14 2.14 10.78
C ASN A 117 23.40 2.42 9.29
N ILE A 118 22.36 2.42 8.45
CA ILE A 118 22.47 2.78 7.03
C ILE A 118 22.80 4.27 6.88
N TYR A 119 22.08 5.16 7.57
CA TYR A 119 22.35 6.60 7.57
C TYR A 119 23.81 6.90 7.94
N LYS A 120 24.32 6.27 9.00
CA LYS A 120 25.71 6.41 9.43
C LYS A 120 26.68 5.91 8.35
N ARG A 121 26.50 4.70 7.84
CA ARG A 121 27.36 4.11 6.79
C ARG A 121 27.45 4.99 5.55
N GLU A 122 26.31 5.41 5.00
CA GLU A 122 26.27 6.17 3.74
C GLU A 122 26.79 7.60 3.92
N THR A 123 26.54 8.24 5.08
CA THR A 123 27.11 9.56 5.37
C THR A 123 28.62 9.51 5.65
N GLU A 124 29.12 8.50 6.36
CA GLU A 124 30.55 8.27 6.57
C GLU A 124 31.30 7.89 5.27
N ALA A 125 30.62 7.29 4.30
CA ALA A 125 31.19 7.03 2.97
C ALA A 125 31.24 8.29 2.08
N ILE A 126 30.13 9.04 2.01
CA ILE A 126 29.96 10.11 1.00
C ILE A 126 30.48 11.47 1.47
N LEU A 127 30.28 11.84 2.75
CA LEU A 127 30.62 13.18 3.22
C LEU A 127 32.15 13.45 3.27
N PRO A 128 33.01 12.51 3.71
CA PRO A 128 34.46 12.73 3.68
C PRO A 128 35.04 12.76 2.26
N GLU A 129 34.49 11.96 1.34
CA GLU A 129 34.83 11.99 -0.09
C GLU A 129 34.49 13.36 -0.70
N PHE A 130 33.31 13.89 -0.40
CA PHE A 130 32.88 15.22 -0.82
C PHE A 130 33.75 16.33 -0.21
N LEU A 131 34.03 16.29 1.11
CA LEU A 131 34.90 17.25 1.80
C LEU A 131 36.30 17.31 1.19
N LYS A 132 36.93 16.15 0.97
CA LYS A 132 38.24 16.06 0.29
C LYS A 132 38.18 16.70 -1.10
N THR A 133 37.11 16.42 -1.85
CA THR A 133 36.95 16.93 -3.22
C THR A 133 36.80 18.46 -3.25
N ILE A 134 35.94 19.04 -2.40
CA ILE A 134 35.70 20.50 -2.38
C ILE A 134 36.90 21.29 -1.82
N CYS A 135 37.68 20.73 -0.90
CA CYS A 135 38.94 21.35 -0.46
C CYS A 135 39.97 21.43 -1.60
N GLY A 136 39.96 20.50 -2.56
CA GLY A 136 40.77 20.54 -3.79
C GLY A 136 40.45 21.71 -4.74
N PHE A 137 39.40 22.50 -4.47
CA PHE A 137 39.07 23.74 -5.18
C PHE A 137 39.59 24.99 -4.44
N GLU A 138 40.58 24.88 -3.54
CA GLU A 138 41.11 25.98 -2.71
C GLU A 138 40.03 26.67 -1.88
N MET A 139 39.21 25.87 -1.20
CA MET A 139 38.13 26.37 -0.37
C MET A 139 38.51 26.39 1.10
N GLU A 140 38.11 27.46 1.78
CA GLU A 140 38.27 27.60 3.21
C GLU A 140 37.57 26.44 3.93
N TYR A 141 38.28 25.83 4.89
CA TYR A 141 37.79 24.66 5.61
C TYR A 141 36.45 24.92 6.32
N ALA A 142 36.25 26.11 6.89
CA ALA A 142 34.99 26.50 7.52
C ALA A 142 33.79 26.48 6.55
N GLN A 143 33.97 27.00 5.33
CA GLN A 143 32.95 26.99 4.28
C GLN A 143 32.71 25.56 3.74
N ALA A 144 33.76 24.73 3.73
CA ALA A 144 33.67 23.32 3.37
C ALA A 144 32.81 22.52 4.36
N GLU A 145 33.07 22.68 5.66
CA GLU A 145 32.28 22.07 6.74
C GLU A 145 30.83 22.56 6.73
N GLU A 146 30.57 23.85 6.45
CA GLU A 146 29.21 24.37 6.32
C GLU A 146 28.42 23.65 5.20
N MET A 147 29.04 23.41 4.04
CA MET A 147 28.42 22.64 2.96
C MET A 147 28.25 21.16 3.29
N VAL A 148 29.20 20.55 4.01
CA VAL A 148 29.06 19.18 4.53
C VAL A 148 27.91 19.08 5.53
N SER A 149 27.74 20.07 6.41
CA SER A 149 26.59 20.12 7.34
C SER A 149 25.27 20.21 6.56
N LYS A 150 25.17 21.12 5.59
CA LYS A 150 23.98 21.23 4.71
C LYS A 150 23.67 19.92 3.96
N LEU A 151 24.67 19.10 3.62
CA LEU A 151 24.46 17.77 3.06
C LEU A 151 24.03 16.72 4.11
N ARG A 152 24.56 16.80 5.34
CA ARG A 152 24.15 15.94 6.47
C ARG A 152 22.69 16.20 6.86
N ASP A 153 22.27 17.47 6.86
CA ASP A 153 20.90 17.90 7.09
C ASP A 153 19.97 17.50 5.94
N TYR A 154 20.44 17.63 4.68
CA TYR A 154 19.74 17.09 3.53
C TYR A 154 19.52 15.58 3.65
N ALA A 155 20.55 14.80 3.96
CA ALA A 155 20.45 13.36 4.20
C ALA A 155 19.44 13.01 5.31
N ARG A 156 19.42 13.78 6.41
CA ARG A 156 18.43 13.63 7.50
C ARG A 156 17.02 13.88 6.98
N SER A 157 16.81 14.94 6.20
CA SER A 157 15.51 15.28 5.61
C SER A 157 15.02 14.25 4.57
N VAL A 158 15.91 13.57 3.83
CA VAL A 158 15.55 12.46 2.94
C VAL A 158 14.95 11.31 3.75
N VAL A 159 15.61 10.89 4.85
CA VAL A 159 15.10 9.83 5.73
C VAL A 159 13.76 10.25 6.37
N GLN A 160 13.66 11.47 6.90
CA GLN A 160 12.41 11.99 7.49
C GLN A 160 11.26 12.03 6.47
N SER A 161 11.54 12.45 5.23
CA SER A 161 10.55 12.52 4.15
C SER A 161 10.06 11.12 3.75
N LYS A 162 10.97 10.16 3.56
CA LYS A 162 10.64 8.77 3.23
C LYS A 162 9.89 8.06 4.34
N ALA A 163 10.27 8.26 5.60
CA ALA A 163 9.52 7.75 6.75
C ALA A 163 8.07 8.31 6.76
N LYS A 164 7.88 9.62 6.53
CA LYS A 164 6.55 10.24 6.46
C LYS A 164 5.72 9.71 5.29
N GLU A 165 6.33 9.48 4.13
CA GLU A 165 5.69 8.81 2.98
C GLU A 165 5.17 7.42 3.36
N GLU A 166 5.99 6.58 4.00
CA GLU A 166 5.58 5.24 4.42
C GLU A 166 4.54 5.23 5.55
N SER A 167 4.63 6.14 6.52
CA SER A 167 3.58 6.28 7.53
C SER A 167 2.21 6.67 6.96
N SER A 168 2.19 7.32 5.79
CA SER A 168 0.94 7.61 5.08
C SER A 168 0.28 6.33 4.52
N LYS A 169 1.07 5.27 4.31
CA LYS A 169 0.64 3.94 3.85
C LYS A 169 0.42 2.95 5.00
N VAL A 170 0.59 3.36 6.27
CA VAL A 170 0.58 2.49 7.48
C VAL A 170 -0.58 1.50 7.55
N LEU A 171 -1.78 1.86 7.08
CA LEU A 171 -2.94 0.96 7.10
C LEU A 171 -2.75 -0.27 6.19
N ILE A 172 -2.05 -0.11 5.06
CA ILE A 172 -1.72 -1.20 4.14
C ILE A 172 -0.73 -2.14 4.84
N HIS A 173 0.39 -1.58 5.32
CA HIS A 173 1.42 -2.30 6.09
C HIS A 173 0.84 -3.05 7.31
N MET A 174 -0.07 -2.42 8.07
CA MET A 174 -0.80 -3.07 9.18
C MET A 174 -1.64 -4.26 8.72
N LYS A 175 -2.33 -4.16 7.56
CA LYS A 175 -3.17 -5.23 7.01
C LYS A 175 -2.34 -6.38 6.45
N GLU A 176 -1.20 -6.10 5.84
CA GLU A 176 -0.25 -7.11 5.37
C GLU A 176 0.39 -7.84 6.55
N ARG A 177 0.80 -7.11 7.60
CA ARG A 177 1.27 -7.69 8.86
C ARG A 177 0.21 -8.51 9.59
N PHE A 178 -1.04 -8.07 9.57
CA PHE A 178 -2.16 -8.86 10.09
C PHE A 178 -2.37 -10.14 9.27
N THR A 179 -2.39 -10.03 7.94
CA THR A 179 -2.67 -11.16 7.04
C THR A 179 -1.57 -12.22 7.13
N THR A 180 -0.31 -11.80 7.12
CA THR A 180 0.83 -12.73 7.30
C THR A 180 0.71 -13.53 8.59
N VAL A 181 0.49 -12.89 9.75
CA VAL A 181 0.35 -13.58 11.04
C VAL A 181 -0.96 -14.36 11.18
N PHE A 182 -2.06 -13.89 10.59
CA PHE A 182 -3.39 -14.51 10.75
C PHE A 182 -3.61 -15.70 9.79
N SER A 183 -3.20 -15.57 8.52
CA SER A 183 -3.47 -16.56 7.48
C SER A 183 -2.33 -17.55 7.24
N HIS A 184 -1.20 -17.42 7.95
CA HIS A 184 -0.10 -18.39 7.87
C HIS A 184 0.23 -18.98 9.25
N ASP A 185 1.01 -20.05 9.26
CA ASP A 185 1.66 -20.59 10.45
C ASP A 185 3.10 -20.09 10.61
N LYS A 186 3.83 -20.67 11.57
CA LYS A 186 5.20 -20.28 11.90
C LYS A 186 6.20 -20.60 10.78
N ASP A 187 5.85 -21.54 9.91
CA ASP A 187 6.66 -22.00 8.79
C ASP A 187 6.25 -21.28 7.48
N SER A 188 5.45 -20.21 7.60
CA SER A 188 4.87 -19.42 6.49
C SER A 188 3.94 -20.21 5.57
N ILE A 189 3.38 -21.33 6.04
CA ILE A 189 2.44 -22.15 5.28
C ILE A 189 1.01 -21.58 5.47
N PRO A 190 0.19 -21.44 4.42
CA PRO A 190 -1.18 -20.98 4.55
C PRO A 190 -2.02 -21.85 5.50
N ARG A 191 -2.60 -21.21 6.52
CA ARG A 191 -3.34 -21.87 7.59
C ARG A 191 -4.70 -22.37 7.10
N VAL A 192 -5.03 -23.61 7.47
CA VAL A 192 -6.34 -24.22 7.24
C VAL A 192 -7.10 -24.30 8.56
N TRP A 193 -8.31 -23.73 8.63
CA TRP A 193 -9.13 -23.65 9.85
C TRP A 193 -9.74 -25.00 10.25
N THR A 194 -8.91 -25.94 10.72
CA THR A 194 -9.28 -27.34 10.99
C THR A 194 -10.16 -27.54 12.24
N GLY A 195 -10.39 -26.49 13.03
CA GLY A 195 -11.24 -26.55 14.22
C GLY A 195 -10.51 -26.82 15.54
N LYS A 196 -9.19 -27.08 15.51
CA LYS A 196 -8.35 -27.27 16.69
C LYS A 196 -7.78 -25.96 17.26
N GLU A 197 -7.57 -24.96 16.41
CA GLU A 197 -6.97 -23.67 16.79
C GLU A 197 -7.99 -22.72 17.43
N ASP A 198 -7.51 -21.78 18.24
CA ASP A 198 -8.32 -20.64 18.70
C ASP A 198 -8.13 -19.45 17.74
N VAL A 199 -9.13 -19.23 16.88
CA VAL A 199 -9.16 -18.13 15.90
C VAL A 199 -9.13 -16.76 16.58
N HIS A 200 -9.70 -16.63 17.78
CA HIS A 200 -9.71 -15.36 18.52
C HIS A 200 -8.35 -15.08 19.17
N ALA A 201 -7.65 -16.12 19.66
CA ALA A 201 -6.27 -15.98 20.13
C ALA A 201 -5.32 -15.57 18.99
N ILE A 202 -5.40 -16.24 17.83
CA ILE A 202 -4.60 -15.90 16.63
C ILE A 202 -4.95 -14.48 16.14
N ALA A 203 -6.22 -14.11 16.12
CA ALA A 203 -6.63 -12.73 15.78
C ALA A 203 -6.07 -11.70 16.77
N LYS A 204 -5.98 -12.01 18.07
CA LYS A 204 -5.39 -11.14 19.10
C LYS A 204 -3.87 -10.98 18.88
N GLU A 205 -3.17 -12.05 18.54
CA GLU A 205 -1.73 -12.03 18.21
C GLU A 205 -1.45 -11.21 16.95
N ALA A 206 -2.18 -11.45 15.86
CA ALA A 206 -2.07 -10.68 14.62
C ALA A 206 -2.41 -9.18 14.83
N ARG A 207 -3.39 -8.87 15.69
CA ARG A 207 -3.72 -7.51 16.13
C ARG A 207 -2.60 -6.86 16.94
N ALA A 208 -1.94 -7.58 17.83
CA ALA A 208 -0.79 -7.09 18.58
C ALA A 208 0.41 -6.80 17.64
N ALA A 209 0.67 -7.69 16.68
CA ALA A 209 1.72 -7.49 15.67
C ALA A 209 1.49 -6.23 14.82
N ALA A 210 0.25 -5.99 14.37
CA ALA A 210 -0.11 -4.76 13.64
C ALA A 210 0.02 -3.47 14.49
N LEU A 211 -0.23 -3.53 15.80
CA LEU A 211 -0.03 -2.39 16.70
C LEU A 211 1.45 -2.06 16.96
N LYS A 212 2.33 -3.07 17.00
CA LYS A 212 3.78 -2.85 17.08
C LYS A 212 4.30 -2.11 15.84
N LEU A 213 3.87 -2.55 14.66
CA LEU A 213 4.13 -1.85 13.40
C LEU A 213 3.62 -0.40 13.44
N LEU A 214 2.38 -0.17 13.89
CA LEU A 214 1.85 1.18 14.07
C LEU A 214 2.69 2.04 15.02
N SER A 215 3.25 1.46 16.09
CA SER A 215 4.15 2.17 17.00
C SER A 215 5.50 2.52 16.37
N VAL A 216 6.05 1.65 15.53
CA VAL A 216 7.28 1.92 14.75
C VAL A 216 7.06 3.06 13.75
N MET A 217 5.88 3.13 13.13
CA MET A 217 5.52 4.17 12.17
C MET A 217 4.92 5.44 12.79
N ALA A 218 4.78 5.52 14.12
CA ALA A 218 4.19 6.69 14.78
C ALA A 218 5.16 7.89 14.91
N ALA A 219 6.47 7.61 15.05
CA ALA A 219 7.48 8.64 15.27
C ALA A 219 8.89 8.22 14.80
N ILE A 220 9.71 9.24 14.53
CA ILE A 220 11.11 9.13 14.10
C ILE A 220 12.02 9.01 15.33
N ARG A 221 12.78 7.92 15.42
CA ARG A 221 13.68 7.62 16.55
C ARG A 221 15.16 7.72 16.15
N TRP A 222 15.70 8.94 16.20
CA TRP A 222 17.13 9.19 15.91
C TRP A 222 18.07 8.69 17.00
N ASP A 223 17.59 8.64 18.24
CA ASP A 223 18.35 8.20 19.42
C ASP A 223 17.75 6.90 19.98
N ASP A 224 18.47 6.23 20.89
CA ASP A 224 18.00 5.01 21.58
C ASP A 224 17.25 5.31 22.90
N GLU A 225 16.72 6.54 23.03
CA GLU A 225 15.89 6.93 24.16
C GLU A 225 14.58 6.13 24.21
N PRO A 226 14.22 5.51 25.35
CA PRO A 226 13.05 4.65 25.46
C PRO A 226 11.76 5.48 25.42
N ASP A 227 10.93 5.27 24.41
CA ASP A 227 9.66 5.96 24.23
C ASP A 227 8.46 5.18 24.78
N ARG A 228 7.44 5.90 25.23
CA ARG A 228 6.22 5.28 25.78
C ARG A 228 5.19 4.89 24.71
N ILE A 229 5.42 5.16 23.42
CA ILE A 229 4.41 4.96 22.35
C ILE A 229 3.87 3.53 22.33
N GLU A 230 4.74 2.52 22.25
CA GLU A 230 4.28 1.11 22.12
C GLU A 230 3.40 0.71 23.31
N SER A 231 3.78 1.13 24.52
CA SER A 231 3.02 0.86 25.74
C SER A 231 1.64 1.54 25.74
N ILE A 232 1.56 2.81 25.34
CA ILE A 232 0.31 3.60 25.29
C ILE A 232 -0.62 3.04 24.21
N ILE A 233 -0.09 2.80 23.01
CA ILE A 233 -0.84 2.22 21.88
C ILE A 233 -1.37 0.83 22.26
N THR A 234 -0.52 -0.05 22.80
CA THR A 234 -0.94 -1.43 23.11
C THR A 234 -1.97 -1.46 24.25
N SER A 235 -1.72 -0.77 25.37
CA SER A 235 -2.66 -0.73 26.51
C SER A 235 -4.02 -0.13 26.16
N THR A 236 -4.03 0.97 25.39
CA THR A 236 -5.28 1.69 25.07
C THR A 236 -6.07 1.03 23.93
N LEU A 237 -5.39 0.43 22.94
CA LEU A 237 -6.04 -0.04 21.71
C LEU A 237 -6.26 -1.55 21.65
N LEU A 238 -5.35 -2.37 22.21
CA LEU A 238 -5.46 -3.83 22.16
C LEU A 238 -6.41 -4.36 23.23
N GLU A 239 -6.27 -3.92 24.48
CA GLU A 239 -6.97 -4.54 25.59
C GLU A 239 -8.46 -4.21 25.62
N GLY A 240 -8.86 -2.99 25.18
CA GLY A 240 -10.26 -2.57 25.09
C GLY A 240 -11.04 -2.73 26.40
N SER A 241 -10.33 -2.85 27.51
CA SER A 241 -10.82 -3.43 28.75
C SER A 241 -11.60 -2.41 29.57
N VAL A 242 -12.54 -2.90 30.39
CA VAL A 242 -13.30 -2.10 31.35
C VAL A 242 -12.38 -1.31 32.29
N VAL A 243 -11.15 -1.79 32.51
CA VAL A 243 -10.07 -1.08 33.22
C VAL A 243 -9.76 0.29 32.60
N SER A 244 -9.77 0.43 31.27
CA SER A 244 -9.56 1.72 30.60
C SER A 244 -10.69 2.71 30.91
N LYS A 245 -11.95 2.25 31.04
CA LYS A 245 -13.08 3.11 31.43
C LYS A 245 -13.04 3.52 32.91
N ILE A 246 -12.42 2.71 33.77
CA ILE A 246 -12.25 3.01 35.21
C ILE A 246 -11.07 3.98 35.40
N ALA A 247 -9.96 3.80 34.67
CA ALA A 247 -8.81 4.70 34.71
C ALA A 247 -9.09 6.06 34.02
N SER A 248 -9.78 6.07 32.86
CA SER A 248 -10.12 7.30 32.13
C SER A 248 -11.17 8.18 32.83
N ALA A 249 -11.68 7.75 33.99
CA ALA A 249 -12.51 8.60 34.84
C ALA A 249 -11.67 9.58 35.70
N ALA A 250 -10.34 9.36 35.78
CA ALA A 250 -9.42 10.17 36.59
C ALA A 250 -8.27 10.81 35.80
N SER A 251 -7.97 10.36 34.57
CA SER A 251 -6.98 10.98 33.68
C SER A 251 -7.50 11.15 32.25
N ALA A 252 -7.06 12.22 31.59
CA ALA A 252 -7.44 12.53 30.21
C ALA A 252 -6.99 11.42 29.24
N ASP A 253 -7.78 11.19 28.18
CA ASP A 253 -7.48 10.17 27.16
C ASP A 253 -6.13 10.46 26.49
N PRO A 254 -5.10 9.61 26.67
CA PRO A 254 -3.76 9.87 26.12
C PRO A 254 -3.73 9.86 24.59
N LEU A 255 -4.73 9.28 23.93
CA LEU A 255 -4.89 9.28 22.48
C LEU A 255 -5.81 10.40 21.95
N ALA A 256 -6.29 11.30 22.82
CA ALA A 256 -6.97 12.53 22.40
C ALA A 256 -6.01 13.69 22.12
N SER A 257 -4.72 13.56 22.49
CA SER A 257 -3.69 14.57 22.22
C SER A 257 -3.35 14.70 20.73
N THR A 258 -2.96 15.91 20.32
CA THR A 258 -2.39 16.21 19.00
C THR A 258 -0.87 15.99 18.92
N THR A 259 -0.21 15.73 20.06
CA THR A 259 1.25 15.60 20.16
C THR A 259 1.63 14.50 21.15
N TRP A 260 2.72 13.78 20.89
CA TRP A 260 3.30 12.83 21.84
C TRP A 260 4.12 13.58 22.91
N GLU A 261 3.86 13.34 24.19
CA GLU A 261 4.43 14.11 25.32
C GLU A 261 5.97 14.06 25.43
N GLN A 262 6.61 13.06 24.80
CA GLN A 262 8.06 12.82 24.87
C GLN A 262 8.77 13.02 23.52
N ILE A 263 8.09 13.50 22.47
CA ILE A 263 8.63 13.50 21.10
C ILE A 263 8.42 14.86 20.44
N PRO A 264 9.47 15.47 19.86
CA PRO A 264 9.35 16.72 19.11
C PRO A 264 8.31 16.61 17.99
N PRO A 265 7.52 17.66 17.70
CA PRO A 265 6.51 17.63 16.64
C PRO A 265 7.11 17.35 15.26
N GLU A 266 8.36 17.75 15.02
CA GLU A 266 9.11 17.47 13.79
C GLU A 266 9.32 15.97 13.53
N HIS A 267 9.48 15.20 14.61
CA HIS A 267 9.69 13.75 14.61
C HIS A 267 8.38 12.95 14.72
N THR A 268 7.23 13.61 14.90
CA THR A 268 5.93 12.93 14.86
C THR A 268 5.56 12.60 13.40
N MET A 269 5.18 11.36 13.14
CA MET A 269 4.72 10.87 11.83
C MET A 269 3.21 10.64 11.85
N ILE A 270 2.70 10.01 12.92
CA ILE A 270 1.27 9.76 13.14
C ILE A 270 0.89 10.33 14.51
N THR A 271 -0.13 11.17 14.53
CA THR A 271 -0.70 11.77 15.75
C THR A 271 -1.41 10.71 16.62
N PRO A 272 -1.42 10.80 17.97
CA PRO A 272 -2.16 9.86 18.83
C PRO A 272 -3.64 9.69 18.42
N SER A 273 -4.31 10.77 18.04
CA SER A 273 -5.69 10.76 17.54
C SER A 273 -5.84 10.05 16.18
N GLN A 274 -4.85 10.15 15.30
CA GLN A 274 -4.80 9.41 14.04
C GLN A 274 -4.57 7.91 14.29
N CYS A 275 -3.69 7.52 15.24
CA CYS A 275 -3.53 6.12 15.64
C CYS A 275 -4.87 5.49 16.08
N LYS A 276 -5.67 6.25 16.84
CA LYS A 276 -7.02 5.83 17.28
C LYS A 276 -8.01 5.69 16.12
N LEU A 277 -7.93 6.53 15.09
CA LEU A 277 -8.76 6.45 13.88
C LEU A 277 -8.34 5.27 12.98
N LEU A 278 -7.04 5.18 12.67
CA LEU A 278 -6.43 4.08 11.90
C LEU A 278 -6.77 2.73 12.51
N TRP A 279 -6.71 2.60 13.84
CA TRP A 279 -7.07 1.37 14.54
C TRP A 279 -8.55 0.99 14.41
N LYS A 280 -9.47 1.96 14.45
CA LYS A 280 -10.90 1.71 14.20
C LYS A 280 -11.12 1.21 12.78
N GLN A 281 -10.49 1.85 11.80
CA GLN A 281 -10.58 1.45 10.39
C GLN A 281 -9.99 0.05 10.18
N PHE A 282 -8.76 -0.19 10.64
CA PHE A 282 -8.08 -1.49 10.61
C PHE A 282 -8.93 -2.60 11.25
N LYS A 283 -9.54 -2.35 12.41
CA LYS A 283 -10.48 -3.31 13.02
C LYS A 283 -11.65 -3.60 12.07
N SER A 284 -12.34 -2.57 11.58
CA SER A 284 -13.50 -2.75 10.68
C SER A 284 -13.17 -3.53 9.40
N GLU A 285 -11.98 -3.32 8.82
CA GLU A 285 -11.55 -4.04 7.61
C GLU A 285 -11.10 -5.48 7.90
N THR A 286 -10.59 -5.78 9.10
CA THR A 286 -10.15 -7.13 9.49
C THR A 286 -11.25 -8.01 10.12
N GLU A 287 -12.32 -7.42 10.66
CA GLU A 287 -13.45 -8.18 11.24
C GLU A 287 -14.08 -9.16 10.23
N PHE A 288 -14.17 -8.79 8.95
CA PHE A 288 -14.71 -9.67 7.92
C PHE A 288 -13.86 -10.95 7.76
N THR A 289 -12.54 -10.80 7.65
CA THR A 289 -11.60 -11.93 7.53
C THR A 289 -11.64 -12.84 8.76
N ILE A 290 -11.76 -12.27 9.96
CA ILE A 290 -11.91 -13.04 11.21
C ILE A 290 -13.26 -13.78 11.24
N THR A 291 -14.35 -13.13 10.84
CA THR A 291 -15.68 -13.74 10.75
C THR A 291 -15.71 -14.88 9.72
N GLN A 292 -15.00 -14.73 8.60
CA GLN A 292 -14.82 -15.78 7.58
C GLN A 292 -14.02 -16.97 8.14
N ALA A 293 -12.96 -16.73 8.90
CA ALA A 293 -12.21 -17.78 9.58
C ALA A 293 -13.05 -18.53 10.62
N VAL A 294 -13.81 -17.82 11.46
CA VAL A 294 -14.71 -18.43 12.46
C VAL A 294 -15.83 -19.23 11.80
N SER A 295 -16.44 -18.73 10.73
CA SER A 295 -17.52 -19.45 10.03
C SER A 295 -17.02 -20.68 9.27
N THR A 296 -15.85 -20.61 8.62
CA THR A 296 -15.22 -21.79 8.00
C THR A 296 -14.81 -22.83 9.05
N GLN A 297 -14.25 -22.40 10.19
CA GLN A 297 -13.96 -23.28 11.32
C GLN A 297 -15.23 -23.96 11.87
N GLN A 298 -16.32 -23.20 12.04
CA GLN A 298 -17.59 -23.73 12.52
C GLN A 298 -18.22 -24.70 11.50
N ALA A 299 -18.12 -24.43 10.20
CA ALA A 299 -18.53 -25.33 9.14
C ALA A 299 -17.72 -26.64 9.16
N HIS A 300 -16.41 -26.57 9.38
CA HIS A 300 -15.54 -27.75 9.51
C HIS A 300 -15.92 -28.59 10.74
N ARG A 301 -16.10 -27.97 11.91
CA ARG A 301 -16.59 -28.64 13.13
C ARG A 301 -17.96 -29.30 12.91
N ARG A 302 -18.92 -28.60 12.29
CA ARG A 302 -20.25 -29.14 11.94
C ARG A 302 -20.19 -30.27 10.89
N GLY A 303 -19.21 -30.23 9.99
CA GLY A 303 -18.95 -31.31 9.03
C GLY A 303 -18.54 -32.60 9.74
N ASN A 304 -17.59 -32.51 10.67
CA ASN A 304 -17.13 -33.65 11.47
C ASN A 304 -18.17 -34.17 12.48
N SER A 305 -19.16 -33.36 12.88
CA SER A 305 -20.23 -33.79 13.79
C SER A 305 -21.46 -34.40 13.08
N LYS A 306 -21.38 -34.69 11.78
CA LYS A 306 -22.43 -35.39 11.04
C LYS A 306 -22.41 -36.90 11.33
N LEU A 307 -22.90 -37.27 12.51
CA LEU A 307 -23.54 -38.57 12.65
C LEU A 307 -24.68 -38.68 11.60
N PRO A 308 -24.97 -39.86 11.06
CA PRO A 308 -26.16 -40.05 10.25
C PRO A 308 -27.41 -39.57 11.00
N PRO A 309 -28.45 -39.08 10.33
CA PRO A 309 -29.71 -38.73 11.00
C PRO A 309 -30.19 -39.88 11.90
N PRO A 310 -30.85 -39.63 13.05
CA PRO A 310 -31.23 -40.69 13.98
C PRO A 310 -32.02 -41.84 13.34
N TRP A 311 -32.89 -41.54 12.36
CA TRP A 311 -33.61 -42.55 11.58
C TRP A 311 -32.67 -43.43 10.73
N ALA A 312 -31.55 -42.89 10.23
CA ALA A 312 -30.57 -43.63 9.45
C ALA A 312 -29.70 -44.51 10.37
N ILE A 313 -29.37 -44.04 11.58
CA ILE A 313 -28.71 -44.88 12.60
C ILE A 313 -29.60 -46.07 12.98
N VAL A 314 -30.88 -45.83 13.25
CA VAL A 314 -31.86 -46.88 13.57
C VAL A 314 -32.05 -47.84 12.39
N ALA A 315 -32.16 -47.34 11.16
CA ALA A 315 -32.23 -48.19 9.97
C ALA A 315 -31.01 -49.09 9.86
N ILE A 316 -29.79 -48.53 9.96
CA ILE A 316 -28.52 -49.29 9.88
C ILE A 316 -28.41 -50.34 10.99
N ALA A 317 -28.92 -50.05 12.20
CA ALA A 317 -28.94 -51.01 13.30
C ALA A 317 -29.95 -52.17 13.11
N ILE A 318 -31.09 -51.93 12.43
CA ILE A 318 -32.13 -52.96 12.24
C ILE A 318 -31.91 -53.79 10.98
N LEU A 319 -31.55 -53.17 9.85
CA LEU A 319 -31.38 -53.87 8.56
C LEU A 319 -29.94 -54.36 8.32
N GLY A 320 -28.94 -53.78 8.99
CA GLY A 320 -27.54 -53.96 8.63
C GLY A 320 -27.11 -53.14 7.41
N PHE A 321 -25.83 -52.75 7.38
CA PHE A 321 -25.30 -51.81 6.38
C PHE A 321 -25.33 -52.36 4.94
N ASN A 322 -25.09 -53.67 4.77
CA ASN A 322 -25.04 -54.31 3.45
C ASN A 322 -26.44 -54.38 2.78
N GLU A 323 -27.47 -54.67 3.55
CA GLU A 323 -28.86 -54.75 3.09
C GLU A 323 -29.41 -53.39 2.68
N ILE A 324 -29.12 -52.35 3.48
CA ILE A 324 -29.49 -50.95 3.14
C ILE A 324 -28.82 -50.49 1.86
N MET A 325 -27.53 -50.79 1.68
CA MET A 325 -26.83 -50.40 0.45
C MET A 325 -27.37 -51.14 -0.77
N THR A 326 -27.81 -52.40 -0.59
CA THR A 326 -28.48 -53.20 -1.63
C THR A 326 -29.89 -52.66 -1.95
N LEU A 327 -30.63 -52.19 -0.94
CA LEU A 327 -31.94 -51.54 -1.10
C LEU A 327 -31.82 -50.19 -1.83
N LEU A 328 -30.86 -49.34 -1.45
CA LEU A 328 -30.63 -48.01 -2.03
C LEU A 328 -30.05 -48.05 -3.44
N ARG A 329 -29.19 -49.04 -3.75
CA ARG A 329 -28.52 -49.17 -5.05
C ARG A 329 -29.43 -49.75 -6.14
N ASN A 330 -30.45 -50.52 -5.77
CA ASN A 330 -31.38 -51.15 -6.70
C ASN A 330 -32.69 -50.36 -6.79
N PRO A 331 -32.96 -49.64 -7.90
CA PRO A 331 -34.13 -48.76 -8.00
C PRO A 331 -35.47 -49.51 -7.88
N ILE A 332 -35.47 -50.82 -8.19
CA ILE A 332 -36.66 -51.69 -8.09
C ILE A 332 -37.10 -51.87 -6.64
N TYR A 333 -36.19 -52.08 -5.69
CA TYR A 333 -36.57 -52.24 -4.27
C TYR A 333 -37.07 -50.93 -3.66
N VAL A 334 -36.49 -49.78 -4.05
CA VAL A 334 -37.00 -48.46 -3.67
C VAL A 334 -38.42 -48.24 -4.22
N PHE A 335 -38.68 -48.61 -5.48
CA PHE A 335 -40.00 -48.53 -6.10
C PHE A 335 -41.02 -49.45 -5.40
N LEU A 336 -40.66 -50.70 -5.11
CA LEU A 336 -41.53 -51.64 -4.39
C LEU A 336 -41.83 -51.16 -2.96
N LEU A 337 -40.86 -50.58 -2.25
CA LEU A 337 -41.07 -49.98 -0.93
C LEU A 337 -42.03 -48.77 -1.03
N PHE A 338 -41.85 -47.91 -2.04
CA PHE A 338 -42.74 -46.77 -2.28
C PHE A 338 -44.18 -47.20 -2.59
N VAL A 339 -44.36 -48.21 -3.46
CA VAL A 339 -45.69 -48.80 -3.76
C VAL A 339 -46.29 -49.44 -2.51
N GLY A 340 -45.51 -50.21 -1.74
CA GLY A 340 -45.95 -50.80 -0.47
C GLY A 340 -46.36 -49.73 0.56
N TYR A 341 -45.61 -48.63 0.68
CA TYR A 341 -45.96 -47.50 1.52
C TYR A 341 -47.26 -46.81 1.06
N LEU A 342 -47.44 -46.59 -0.24
CA LEU A 342 -48.70 -46.05 -0.77
C LEU A 342 -49.88 -46.98 -0.51
N MET A 343 -49.68 -48.30 -0.61
CA MET A 343 -50.71 -49.30 -0.36
C MET A 343 -51.08 -49.39 1.14
N VAL A 344 -50.08 -49.37 2.03
CA VAL A 344 -50.30 -49.26 3.49
C VAL A 344 -50.97 -47.93 3.87
N LYS A 345 -50.58 -46.81 3.23
CA LYS A 345 -51.22 -45.51 3.45
C LYS A 345 -52.66 -45.49 2.95
N ALA A 346 -52.94 -46.08 1.78
CA ALA A 346 -54.29 -46.21 1.25
C ALA A 346 -55.17 -47.06 2.17
N LEU A 347 -54.65 -48.20 2.66
CA LEU A 347 -55.32 -49.03 3.66
C LEU A 347 -55.55 -48.27 4.97
N ALA A 348 -54.57 -47.52 5.48
CA ALA A 348 -54.72 -46.74 6.72
C ALA A 348 -55.75 -45.60 6.60
N VAL A 349 -55.92 -45.03 5.40
CA VAL A 349 -56.98 -44.05 5.09
C VAL A 349 -58.35 -44.73 4.93
N GLN A 350 -58.41 -45.90 4.28
CA GLN A 350 -59.64 -46.68 4.10
C GLN A 350 -60.15 -47.35 5.39
N LEU A 351 -59.25 -47.68 6.33
CA LEU A 351 -59.56 -48.28 7.63
C LEU A 351 -59.91 -47.26 8.72
N ASP A 352 -60.00 -45.96 8.39
CA ASP A 352 -60.33 -44.85 9.30
C ASP A 352 -59.63 -44.97 10.67
N VAL A 353 -58.32 -45.25 10.63
CA VAL A 353 -57.53 -45.73 11.78
C VAL A 353 -57.61 -44.81 13.00
N SER A 354 -57.76 -43.50 12.78
CA SER A 354 -57.94 -42.48 13.84
C SER A 354 -59.22 -42.64 14.65
N ARG A 355 -60.24 -43.32 14.11
CA ARG A 355 -61.56 -43.49 14.74
C ARG A 355 -61.64 -44.78 15.55
N GLU A 356 -61.03 -45.85 15.05
CA GLU A 356 -61.02 -47.16 15.72
C GLU A 356 -60.00 -47.22 16.89
N PHE A 357 -58.84 -46.54 16.79
CA PHE A 357 -57.80 -46.55 17.84
C PHE A 357 -58.14 -45.76 19.12
N GLN A 358 -59.23 -44.99 19.15
CA GLN A 358 -59.70 -44.34 20.38
C GLN A 358 -60.11 -45.36 21.47
N ASN A 359 -60.49 -46.57 21.07
CA ASN A 359 -60.89 -47.66 21.97
C ASN A 359 -59.72 -48.55 22.42
N GLY A 360 -58.48 -48.11 22.21
CA GLY A 360 -57.26 -48.79 22.67
C GLY A 360 -56.57 -49.65 21.60
N VAL A 361 -55.28 -49.90 21.84
CA VAL A 361 -54.37 -50.53 20.85
C VAL A 361 -54.72 -51.98 20.54
N VAL A 362 -55.14 -52.77 21.54
CA VAL A 362 -55.35 -54.22 21.39
C VAL A 362 -56.62 -54.55 20.58
N PRO A 363 -57.80 -53.95 20.81
CA PRO A 363 -58.98 -54.18 19.98
C PRO A 363 -58.80 -53.73 18.51
N GLY A 364 -58.09 -52.62 18.28
CA GLY A 364 -57.85 -52.07 16.95
C GLY A 364 -57.07 -53.04 16.04
N ILE A 365 -55.99 -53.64 16.54
CA ILE A 365 -55.16 -54.59 15.78
C ILE A 365 -55.98 -55.83 15.37
N ILE A 366 -56.80 -56.36 16.27
CA ILE A 366 -57.64 -57.55 16.00
C ILE A 366 -58.70 -57.23 14.93
N SER A 367 -59.40 -56.11 15.06
CA SER A 367 -60.42 -55.66 14.08
C SER A 367 -59.84 -55.45 12.68
N VAL A 368 -58.67 -54.81 12.57
CA VAL A 368 -57.97 -54.60 11.31
C VAL A 368 -57.53 -55.93 10.68
N SER A 369 -57.03 -56.88 11.48
CA SER A 369 -56.63 -58.21 10.97
C SER A 369 -57.80 -59.01 10.39
N ALA A 370 -58.98 -58.94 11.02
CA ALA A 370 -60.18 -59.65 10.57
C ALA A 370 -60.76 -59.10 9.24
N LYS A 371 -60.60 -57.80 8.97
CA LYS A 371 -61.06 -57.16 7.72
C LYS A 371 -60.07 -57.28 6.55
N LEU A 372 -58.81 -57.66 6.80
CA LEU A 372 -57.76 -57.70 5.79
C LEU A 372 -58.02 -58.74 4.68
N LEU A 373 -58.36 -59.98 5.07
CA LEU A 373 -58.62 -61.09 4.14
C LEU A 373 -59.74 -60.81 3.12
N PRO A 374 -60.99 -60.45 3.53
CA PRO A 374 -62.08 -60.23 2.58
C PRO A 374 -61.83 -59.04 1.64
N THR A 375 -61.06 -58.03 2.07
CA THR A 375 -60.74 -56.86 1.24
C THR A 375 -59.76 -57.23 0.11
N ILE A 376 -58.74 -58.04 0.39
CA ILE A 376 -57.82 -58.56 -0.63
C ILE A 376 -58.57 -59.42 -1.64
N GLN A 377 -59.46 -60.30 -1.16
CA GLN A 377 -60.23 -61.21 -2.01
C GLN A 377 -61.18 -60.45 -2.96
N ASN A 378 -61.85 -59.40 -2.47
CA ASN A 378 -62.67 -58.53 -3.31
C ASN A 378 -61.85 -57.71 -4.33
N LEU A 379 -60.64 -57.28 -3.99
CA LEU A 379 -59.79 -56.54 -4.91
C LEU A 379 -59.27 -57.44 -6.05
N VAL A 380 -58.85 -58.67 -5.74
CA VAL A 380 -58.46 -59.67 -6.74
C VAL A 380 -59.64 -60.01 -7.67
N ASN A 381 -60.82 -60.25 -7.11
CA ASN A 381 -62.02 -60.54 -7.90
C ASN A 381 -62.44 -59.37 -8.80
N LYS A 382 -62.29 -58.12 -8.32
CA LYS A 382 -62.61 -56.93 -9.11
C LYS A 382 -61.61 -56.70 -10.26
N VAL A 383 -60.32 -56.89 -10.02
CA VAL A 383 -59.28 -56.81 -11.07
C VAL A 383 -59.41 -57.95 -12.10
N ALA A 384 -59.89 -59.14 -11.68
CA ALA A 384 -60.21 -60.22 -12.60
C ALA A 384 -61.46 -59.92 -13.47
N ALA A 385 -62.47 -59.26 -12.92
CA ALA A 385 -63.69 -58.87 -13.64
C ALA A 385 -63.44 -57.75 -14.67
N GLU A 386 -62.64 -56.74 -14.32
CA GLU A 386 -62.36 -55.58 -15.20
C GLU A 386 -61.51 -55.94 -16.45
N GLN A 387 -60.97 -57.17 -16.56
CA GLN A 387 -60.29 -57.69 -17.75
C GLN A 387 -61.24 -58.31 -18.80
N GLN A 388 -62.54 -58.47 -18.51
CA GLN A 388 -63.48 -59.20 -19.38
C GLN A 388 -64.60 -58.34 -20.01
N ASP A 389 -64.77 -57.08 -19.59
CA ASP A 389 -65.79 -56.16 -20.13
C ASP A 389 -65.29 -55.27 -21.29
N GLU A 390 -64.02 -55.35 -21.70
CA GLU A 390 -63.47 -54.53 -22.79
C GLU A 390 -63.80 -55.04 -24.22
N HIS A 391 -64.89 -55.82 -24.38
CA HIS A 391 -65.42 -56.24 -25.69
C HIS A 391 -66.95 -56.22 -25.70
N ARG A 392 -67.54 -55.05 -26.05
CA ARG A 392 -68.74 -54.85 -26.94
C ARG A 392 -69.61 -53.61 -26.59
N HIS A 393 -69.26 -52.47 -27.19
CA HIS A 393 -70.19 -51.35 -27.50
C HIS A 393 -71.05 -51.69 -28.75
N PRO A 394 -71.98 -50.84 -29.29
CA PRO A 394 -72.32 -49.42 -29.00
C PRO A 394 -73.85 -49.14 -28.84
N HIS A 395 -74.35 -47.95 -28.48
CA HIS A 395 -74.68 -46.76 -29.30
C HIS A 395 -75.67 -45.89 -28.46
N GLN A 396 -76.04 -44.62 -28.72
CA GLN A 396 -75.47 -43.47 -29.46
C GLN A 396 -76.41 -42.26 -29.30
N GLN A 397 -75.91 -41.05 -28.96
CA GLN A 397 -76.58 -39.79 -29.39
C GLN A 397 -75.63 -38.57 -29.39
N HIS A 398 -75.52 -37.96 -30.57
CA HIS A 398 -74.86 -36.69 -30.91
C HIS A 398 -75.64 -36.13 -32.14
N PRO A 399 -75.63 -34.83 -32.48
CA PRO A 399 -74.41 -33.99 -32.69
C PRO A 399 -74.58 -32.57 -32.07
N GLN A 400 -74.00 -31.42 -32.50
CA GLN A 400 -73.15 -31.04 -33.64
C GLN A 400 -72.26 -29.80 -33.27
N VAL A 401 -71.05 -29.72 -33.86
CA VAL A 401 -70.45 -28.61 -34.68
C VAL A 401 -70.59 -27.13 -34.15
N ALA A 402 -69.55 -26.27 -34.11
CA ALA A 402 -68.37 -26.15 -34.99
C ALA A 402 -67.08 -25.56 -34.35
N GLU A 403 -65.93 -26.07 -34.80
CA GLU A 403 -64.68 -25.42 -35.27
C GLU A 403 -63.90 -24.29 -34.51
N PRO A 404 -62.59 -24.08 -34.82
CA PRO A 404 -61.59 -23.69 -33.82
C PRO A 404 -60.91 -22.32 -34.03
N LEU A 405 -60.15 -21.88 -33.01
CA LEU A 405 -59.13 -20.83 -33.14
C LEU A 405 -57.94 -21.08 -32.17
N GLN A 406 -56.73 -21.14 -32.73
CA GLN A 406 -55.49 -20.72 -32.05
C GLN A 406 -55.47 -19.17 -31.94
N PRO A 407 -54.64 -18.47 -31.10
CA PRO A 407 -53.27 -18.85 -30.71
C PRO A 407 -52.72 -18.36 -29.33
N GLN A 408 -51.40 -18.53 -29.16
CA GLN A 408 -50.42 -17.73 -28.38
C GLN A 408 -50.01 -18.05 -26.92
N MET A 409 -48.70 -18.32 -26.80
CA MET A 409 -47.69 -17.90 -25.81
C MET A 409 -48.08 -17.48 -24.36
N GLN A 410 -47.45 -18.14 -23.38
CA GLN A 410 -46.55 -17.48 -22.41
C GLN A 410 -45.66 -18.50 -21.66
N PRO A 411 -44.37 -18.19 -21.37
CA PRO A 411 -43.48 -19.08 -20.60
C PRO A 411 -43.51 -18.82 -19.07
N PRO A 412 -43.17 -19.83 -18.23
CA PRO A 412 -43.15 -19.72 -16.76
C PRO A 412 -41.91 -18.98 -16.20
N PRO A 413 -41.91 -18.59 -14.90
CA PRO A 413 -41.03 -17.57 -14.37
C PRO A 413 -39.59 -18.02 -14.02
N LEU A 414 -38.73 -17.00 -13.85
CA LEU A 414 -37.28 -17.07 -13.69
C LEU A 414 -36.82 -17.77 -12.40
N LEU A 415 -35.92 -18.77 -12.55
CA LEU A 415 -35.03 -19.23 -11.47
C LEU A 415 -33.68 -18.53 -11.57
N LEU A 416 -33.38 -17.69 -10.57
CA LEU A 416 -32.05 -17.07 -10.39
C LEU A 416 -31.12 -18.02 -9.63
N SER A 417 -30.11 -18.56 -10.33
CA SER A 417 -28.95 -19.21 -9.69
C SER A 417 -27.92 -18.16 -9.23
N PRO A 418 -27.19 -18.38 -8.11
CA PRO A 418 -26.25 -17.40 -7.59
C PRO A 418 -24.97 -17.30 -8.43
N ARG A 419 -24.59 -16.09 -8.87
CA ARG A 419 -23.24 -15.80 -9.39
C ARG A 419 -22.28 -15.42 -8.25
N SER A 420 -21.10 -16.04 -8.24
CA SER A 420 -19.99 -15.69 -7.35
C SER A 420 -19.19 -14.49 -7.91
N PRO A 421 -18.87 -13.47 -7.10
CA PRO A 421 -18.01 -12.35 -7.50
C PRO A 421 -16.62 -12.42 -6.84
N MET A 422 -15.73 -13.29 -7.34
CA MET A 422 -14.33 -13.37 -6.87
C MET A 422 -13.34 -13.69 -8.01
N SER A 423 -13.31 -12.85 -9.05
CA SER A 423 -12.36 -13.01 -10.17
C SER A 423 -11.82 -11.69 -10.78
N GLU A 424 -12.28 -10.52 -10.36
CA GLU A 424 -11.88 -9.21 -10.94
C GLU A 424 -10.62 -8.57 -10.29
N LEU A 425 -10.12 -9.10 -9.18
CA LEU A 425 -8.99 -8.50 -8.43
C LEU A 425 -7.60 -9.07 -8.79
N ARG A 426 -7.44 -9.79 -9.91
CA ARG A 426 -6.16 -10.39 -10.36
C ARG A 426 -5.64 -9.85 -11.70
N ARG A 427 -5.97 -8.62 -12.09
CA ARG A 427 -5.48 -8.03 -13.36
C ARG A 427 -4.92 -6.60 -13.25
N LEU A 428 -4.24 -6.28 -12.16
CA LEU A 428 -3.32 -5.14 -12.12
C LEU A 428 -2.01 -5.56 -11.44
N HIS A 429 -0.89 -5.22 -12.08
CA HIS A 429 0.52 -5.43 -11.69
C HIS A 429 1.07 -6.87 -11.65
N MET A 430 1.79 -7.24 -12.72
CA MET A 430 3.25 -7.50 -12.66
C MET A 430 3.88 -7.08 -14.01
N PRO A 431 5.17 -6.69 -14.07
CA PRO A 431 5.78 -6.01 -15.23
C PRO A 431 6.65 -6.92 -16.11
N SER A 432 6.87 -6.51 -17.37
CA SER A 432 8.00 -6.98 -18.19
C SER A 432 8.36 -5.95 -19.28
N SER A 433 9.66 -5.70 -19.45
CA SER A 433 10.23 -4.66 -20.33
C SER A 433 10.60 -5.23 -21.74
N PRO A 434 11.43 -4.60 -22.59
CA PRO A 434 10.95 -3.86 -23.77
C PRO A 434 11.38 -4.47 -25.13
N ARG A 435 10.67 -4.16 -26.23
CA ARG A 435 11.23 -4.40 -27.59
C ARG A 435 10.89 -3.34 -28.65
N LYS A 436 12.00 -2.76 -29.14
CA LYS A 436 12.25 -1.77 -30.20
C LYS A 436 11.67 -2.03 -31.62
N VAL A 437 11.41 -0.90 -32.30
CA VAL A 437 11.61 -0.56 -33.75
C VAL A 437 10.59 -1.04 -34.81
N ALA A 438 9.91 -0.06 -35.45
CA ALA A 438 9.89 0.24 -36.90
C ALA A 438 8.80 1.32 -37.18
N SER A 439 9.12 2.63 -37.29
CA SER A 439 9.54 3.34 -38.51
C SER A 439 8.50 3.41 -39.65
N SER A 440 7.84 4.55 -39.80
CA SER A 440 7.43 5.09 -41.11
C SER A 440 7.41 6.63 -41.07
N SER A 441 7.75 7.24 -42.20
CA SER A 441 8.09 8.66 -42.33
C SER A 441 7.12 9.40 -43.24
N SER A 442 6.71 10.63 -42.89
CA SER A 442 6.32 11.63 -43.88
C SER A 442 6.41 13.06 -43.36
N SER A 443 6.90 13.94 -44.22
CA SER A 443 7.03 15.41 -44.16
C SER A 443 7.42 15.84 -45.59
N PRO A 444 7.45 17.14 -45.98
CA PRO A 444 6.94 18.35 -45.31
C PRO A 444 6.06 19.25 -46.22
N SER A 445 5.42 20.26 -45.64
CA SER A 445 5.11 21.56 -46.27
C SER A 445 4.65 22.56 -45.20
N SER A 446 4.70 23.88 -45.34
CA SER A 446 5.74 24.84 -45.76
C SER A 446 5.07 26.21 -45.88
N SER A 447 5.12 27.04 -44.84
CA SER A 447 4.93 28.51 -44.88
C SER A 447 5.11 29.07 -43.46
N SER A 448 6.15 29.84 -43.11
CA SER A 448 6.55 31.17 -43.58
C SER A 448 5.62 32.31 -43.12
N SER A 449 5.94 32.93 -41.98
CA SER A 449 5.88 34.39 -41.86
C SER A 449 6.86 34.88 -40.78
N SER A 450 7.43 36.05 -41.02
CA SER A 450 8.49 36.69 -40.26
C SER A 450 7.99 38.00 -39.65
N ALA A 451 8.37 38.32 -38.41
CA ALA A 451 8.32 39.70 -37.90
C ALA A 451 9.42 39.96 -36.87
N VAL A 452 10.38 40.80 -37.24
CA VAL A 452 11.31 41.48 -36.34
C VAL A 452 10.59 42.65 -35.68
N SER A 453 10.78 42.91 -34.38
CA SER A 453 11.05 44.26 -33.84
C SER A 453 11.13 44.33 -32.31
N SER A 454 12.26 44.86 -31.84
CA SER A 454 12.44 45.68 -30.64
C SER A 454 13.36 46.85 -31.08
N PRO A 455 13.60 47.96 -30.34
CA PRO A 455 13.17 48.32 -28.98
C PRO A 455 12.68 49.79 -28.83
N ARG A 456 12.31 50.25 -27.61
CA ARG A 456 12.86 51.50 -26.99
C ARG A 456 12.37 51.84 -25.55
N HIS A 457 13.22 52.62 -24.89
CA HIS A 457 13.17 53.26 -23.56
C HIS A 457 12.13 54.39 -23.39
N VAL A 458 11.70 54.66 -22.14
CA VAL A 458 11.79 55.92 -21.32
C VAL A 458 11.16 55.57 -19.93
N GLY A 459 11.78 55.86 -18.77
CA GLY A 459 11.57 57.06 -17.88
C GLY A 459 10.27 56.94 -17.05
N GLU A 460 10.16 57.26 -15.75
CA GLU A 460 10.97 58.04 -14.79
C GLU A 460 10.82 57.51 -13.32
N ASP A 461 11.55 58.15 -12.40
CA ASP A 461 11.49 58.21 -10.92
C ASP A 461 10.31 57.62 -10.12
N GLN A 462 10.60 57.04 -8.94
CA GLN A 462 10.71 57.82 -7.69
C GLN A 462 11.16 56.97 -6.46
N LYS A 463 11.88 57.60 -5.52
CA LYS A 463 12.20 57.08 -4.17
C LYS A 463 12.10 58.21 -3.13
N PRO A 464 11.59 57.94 -1.92
CA PRO A 464 12.06 58.65 -0.73
C PRO A 464 12.79 57.74 0.28
N ARG A 465 13.59 58.37 1.15
CA ARG A 465 14.29 57.77 2.32
C ARG A 465 13.53 58.11 3.62
N PRO A 466 13.87 57.53 4.79
CA PRO A 466 13.05 57.61 6.00
C PRO A 466 13.24 58.91 6.79
N GLY A 467 12.22 59.26 7.58
CA GLY A 467 12.29 60.28 8.64
C GLY A 467 12.74 59.68 9.97
N ALA A 468 13.50 60.46 10.74
CA ALA A 468 13.95 60.12 12.09
C ALA A 468 13.19 60.93 13.14
N ALA A 469 13.06 60.39 14.36
CA ALA A 469 13.00 61.18 15.60
C ALA A 469 13.23 60.27 16.81
N ALA A 470 14.13 60.68 17.71
CA ALA A 470 14.13 60.24 19.11
C ALA A 470 13.07 61.07 19.90
N PRO A 471 12.87 60.81 21.20
CA PRO A 471 13.75 61.52 22.14
C PRO A 471 14.25 60.66 23.31
N GLU A 472 15.24 61.23 23.99
CA GLU A 472 15.83 60.76 25.23
C GLU A 472 14.82 60.78 26.40
N ASN A 473 15.03 59.93 27.41
CA ASN A 473 14.85 60.39 28.79
C ASN A 473 15.82 59.69 29.75
N GLN A 474 16.08 60.34 30.89
CA GLN A 474 17.25 60.16 31.74
C GLN A 474 17.02 59.20 32.93
N SER A 475 18.08 59.03 33.74
CA SER A 475 18.08 58.62 35.16
C SER A 475 17.96 57.11 35.46
N THR A 476 18.64 56.50 36.44
CA THR A 476 19.74 56.96 37.33
C THR A 476 20.41 55.78 38.06
N ILE A 477 21.71 55.93 38.40
CA ILE A 477 22.40 55.54 39.67
C ILE A 477 22.42 54.06 40.17
N ALA A 478 23.66 53.58 40.41
CA ALA A 478 24.18 52.60 41.41
C ALA A 478 23.50 51.20 41.52
N ASP A 479 24.18 50.07 41.82
CA ASP A 479 25.33 49.73 42.68
C ASP A 479 25.99 48.44 42.11
N SER A 480 27.31 48.21 42.14
CA SER A 480 28.19 47.86 43.29
C SER A 480 28.08 46.40 43.77
N ILE A 481 29.15 45.60 43.54
CA ILE A 481 29.54 44.34 44.23
C ILE A 481 28.57 43.14 43.99
N VAL A 482 28.96 41.93 43.52
CA VAL A 482 30.19 41.10 43.63
C VAL A 482 30.62 40.57 42.27
#